data_AF-A0A2N2YQW7-F1
#
_entry.id   AF-A0A2N2YQW7-F1
#
_cell.length_a   1.000
_cell.length_b   1.000
_cell.length_c   1.000
_cell.angle_alpha   90.00
_cell.angle_beta   90.00
_cell.angle_gamma   90.00
#
_symmetry.space_group_name_H-M   'P 1'
#
loop_
_entity.id
_entity.type
_entity.pdbx_description
1 polymer ?
#
loop_
_entity_poly.entity_id
_entity_poly.type
_entity_poly.pdbx_seq_one_letter_code
_entity_poly.pdbx_strand_id
1 'polypeptide(L)' 'MNNIDASRNFKIILNFGKDQLKNGGIIIRLNEKASSQHYLINIGNQYKWFSEDNNWISIQTEGGIVEISEISISKIN' A
#
# COMPACT_ATOMS: atom_id res chain seq x y z
N MET A 1 -23.38 -27.01 4.71
CA MET A 1 -23.29 -25.56 4.47
C MET A 1 -21.91 -25.13 4.94
N ASN A 2 -20.92 -25.05 4.05
CA ASN A 2 -19.55 -24.73 4.46
C ASN A 2 -19.47 -23.23 4.74
N ASN A 3 -19.20 -22.90 5.99
CA ASN A 3 -18.98 -21.54 6.46
C ASN A 3 -17.59 -21.09 5.97
N ILE A 4 -17.54 -20.54 4.76
CA ILE A 4 -16.33 -19.95 4.18
C ILE A 4 -16.27 -18.47 4.60
N ASP A 5 -16.38 -18.19 5.89
CA ASP A 5 -15.91 -16.90 6.42
C ASP A 5 -14.39 -17.03 6.65
N ALA A 6 -13.68 -17.43 5.60
CA ALA A 6 -12.26 -17.20 5.51
C ALA A 6 -12.12 -15.70 5.28
N SER A 7 -12.08 -14.94 6.37
CA SER A 7 -11.85 -13.49 6.40
C SER A 7 -10.77 -13.17 5.36
N ARG A 8 -11.19 -12.72 4.17
CA ARG A 8 -10.23 -12.37 3.13
C ARG A 8 -9.51 -11.16 3.70
N ASN A 9 -8.22 -11.32 3.97
CA ASN A 9 -7.41 -10.22 4.49
C ASN A 9 -7.10 -9.29 3.32
N PHE A 10 -8.11 -8.55 2.85
CA PHE A 10 -7.96 -7.57 1.80
C PHE A 10 -6.95 -6.52 2.24
N LYS A 11 -5.86 -6.43 1.48
CA LYS A 11 -4.79 -5.50 1.77
C LYS A 11 -4.17 -4.99 0.49
N ILE A 12 -3.66 -3.78 0.58
CA ILE A 12 -2.79 -3.18 -0.42
C ILE A 12 -1.37 -3.26 0.12
N ILE A 13 -0.46 -3.75 -0.71
CA ILE A 13 0.98 -3.73 -0.47
C ILE A 13 1.55 -2.62 -1.35
N LEU A 14 1.97 -1.54 -0.71
CA LEU A 14 2.71 -0.46 -1.34
C LEU A 14 4.20 -0.74 -1.14
N ASN A 15 4.95 -0.94 -2.21
CA ASN A 15 6.41 -1.09 -2.14
C ASN A 15 7.10 0.10 -2.78
N PHE A 16 8.37 0.29 -2.43
CA PHE A 16 9.24 1.27 -3.06
C PHE A 16 10.66 0.75 -3.20
N GLY A 17 11.42 1.36 -4.10
CA GLY A 17 12.80 0.98 -4.31
C GLY A 17 13.54 1.83 -5.32
N LYS A 18 14.73 1.34 -5.66
CA LYS A 18 15.65 1.96 -6.62
C LYS A 18 15.97 0.95 -7.70
N ASP A 19 15.77 1.35 -8.95
CA ASP A 19 16.02 0.54 -10.14
C ASP A 19 15.28 -0.81 -10.04
N GLN A 20 15.99 -1.93 -9.97
CA GLN A 20 15.40 -3.27 -9.84
C GLN A 20 15.32 -3.77 -8.40
N LEU A 21 15.78 -2.97 -7.43
CA LEU A 21 15.91 -3.37 -6.03
C LEU A 21 14.78 -2.77 -5.18
N LYS A 22 14.11 -3.64 -4.43
CA LYS A 22 13.12 -3.23 -3.41
C LYS A 22 13.83 -2.74 -2.16
N ASN A 23 13.52 -1.52 -1.73
CA ASN A 23 14.04 -0.94 -0.49
C ASN A 23 13.08 -1.07 0.68
N GLY A 24 11.77 -1.06 0.43
CA GLY A 24 10.79 -1.22 1.50
C GLY A 24 9.36 -1.30 1.02
N GLY A 25 8.44 -1.21 1.96
CA GLY A 25 7.01 -1.21 1.68
C GLY A 25 6.15 -1.11 2.93
N ILE A 26 4.87 -0.86 2.72
CA ILE A 26 3.85 -0.63 3.74
C ILE A 26 2.63 -1.49 3.37
N ILE A 27 2.02 -2.13 4.38
CA ILE A 27 0.80 -2.91 4.23
C ILE A 27 -0.37 -2.07 4.74
N ILE A 28 -1.34 -1.81 3.87
CA ILE A 28 -2.58 -1.11 4.18
C ILE A 28 -3.67 -2.17 4.24
N ARG A 29 -4.28 -2.37 5.40
CA ARG A 29 -5.42 -3.30 5.55
C ARG A 29 -6.72 -2.57 5.24
N LEU A 30 -7.52 -3.16 4.37
CA LEU A 30 -8.80 -2.61 3.94
C LEU A 30 -9.93 -3.18 4.79
N ASN A 31 -10.92 -2.34 5.09
CA ASN A 31 -12.20 -2.82 5.62
C ASN A 31 -13.13 -3.17 4.46
N GLU A 32 -13.45 -4.45 4.28
CA GLU A 32 -14.31 -4.94 3.19
C GLU A 32 -15.74 -4.39 3.23
N LYS A 33 -16.20 -3.94 4.40
CA LYS A 33 -17.56 -3.39 4.57
C LYS A 33 -17.68 -1.92 4.17
N ALA A 34 -16.55 -1.24 3.97
CA ALA A 34 -16.53 0.17 3.59
C ALA A 34 -16.47 0.32 2.08
N SER A 35 -17.38 1.12 1.51
CA SER A 35 -17.43 1.40 0.07
C SER A 35 -16.31 2.32 -0.42
N SER A 36 -15.76 3.16 0.46
CA SER A 36 -14.63 4.04 0.18
C SER A 36 -13.83 4.30 1.45
N GLN A 37 -12.50 4.36 1.33
CA GLN A 37 -11.58 4.52 2.45
C GLN A 37 -10.41 5.44 2.03
N HIS A 38 -10.04 6.35 2.92
CA HIS A 38 -8.89 7.24 2.74
C HIS A 38 -7.76 6.84 3.68
N TYR A 39 -6.54 6.82 3.16
CA TYR A 39 -5.34 6.48 3.92
C TYR A 39 -4.27 7.57 3.75
N LEU A 40 -3.73 8.02 4.88
CA LEU A 40 -2.52 8.84 4.91
C LEU A 40 -1.33 7.97 5.26
N ILE A 41 -0.31 7.97 4.40
CA ILE A 41 0.87 7.12 4.55
C ILE A 41 2.08 8.02 4.76
N ASN A 42 2.60 8.05 5.99
CA ASN A 42 3.86 8.74 6.28
C ASN A 42 5.06 7.84 5.97
N ILE A 43 5.46 7.81 4.70
CA ILE A 43 6.59 7.00 4.22
C ILE A 43 7.96 7.60 4.59
N GLY A 44 8.00 8.89 4.92
CA GLY A 44 9.23 9.63 5.25
C GLY A 44 9.95 9.14 6.51
N ASN A 45 9.28 8.39 7.38
CA ASN A 45 9.89 7.80 8.56
C ASN A 45 10.67 6.50 8.28
N GLN A 46 10.58 5.94 7.07
CA GLN A 46 11.31 4.74 6.70
C GLN A 46 12.74 5.11 6.32
N TYR A 47 13.73 4.57 7.04
CA TYR A 47 15.16 4.85 6.81
C TYR A 47 15.54 4.82 5.34
N LYS A 48 15.25 3.70 4.67
CA LYS A 48 15.58 3.52 3.25
C LYS A 48 14.77 4.38 2.29
N TRP A 49 13.65 4.97 2.73
CA TRP A 49 12.90 5.90 1.87
C TRP A 49 13.64 7.22 1.73
N PHE A 50 14.14 7.77 2.85
CA PHE A 50 14.82 9.06 2.84
C PHE A 50 16.34 8.97 2.61
N SER A 51 16.97 7.82 2.91
CA SER A 51 18.42 7.64 2.73
C SER A 51 18.80 7.25 1.30
N GLU A 52 17.88 6.65 0.56
CA GLU A 52 18.11 6.15 -0.80
C GLU A 52 17.37 6.99 -1.84
N ASP A 53 17.94 7.08 -3.04
CA ASP A 53 17.32 7.71 -4.21
C ASP A 53 16.29 6.75 -4.85
N ASN A 54 15.19 6.52 -4.13
CA ASN A 54 14.11 5.65 -4.59
C ASN A 54 13.42 6.28 -5.80
N ASN A 55 13.32 5.53 -6.90
CA ASN A 55 12.80 6.01 -8.17
C ASN A 55 11.53 5.27 -8.62
N TRP A 56 10.97 4.38 -7.80
CA TRP A 56 9.70 3.74 -8.09
C TRP A 56 8.86 3.45 -6.84
N ILE A 57 7.54 3.37 -7.07
CA ILE A 57 6.53 2.83 -6.15
C ILE A 57 5.74 1.77 -6.92
N SER A 58 5.38 0.67 -6.26
CA SER A 58 4.47 -0.35 -6.78
C SER A 58 3.29 -0.54 -5.85
N ILE A 59 2.10 -0.78 -6.40
CA ILE A 59 0.90 -1.11 -5.64
C ILE A 59 0.42 -2.49 -6.07
N GLN A 60 0.22 -3.38 -5.10
CA GLN A 60 -0.27 -4.74 -5.31
C GLN A 60 -1.44 -5.00 -4.36
N THR A 61 -2.49 -5.63 -4.85
CA THR A 61 -3.61 -6.06 -4.01
C THR A 61 -3.48 -7.54 -3.65
N GLU A 62 -3.93 -7.90 -2.45
CA GLU A 62 -4.11 -9.28 -2.04
C GLU A 62 -5.51 -9.43 -1.45
N GLY A 63 -6.18 -10.55 -1.71
CA GLY A 63 -7.56 -10.80 -1.27
C GLY A 63 -8.63 -10.49 -2.31
N GLY A 64 -8.33 -9.67 -3.32
CA GLY A 64 -9.18 -9.45 -4.50
C GLY A 64 -8.91 -8.13 -5.23
N ILE A 65 -9.93 -7.66 -5.97
CA ILE A 65 -9.86 -6.45 -6.80
C ILE A 65 -10.17 -5.23 -5.95
N VAL A 66 -9.35 -4.19 -6.09
CA VAL A 66 -9.55 -2.89 -5.45
C VAL A 66 -9.50 -1.81 -6.52
N GLU A 67 -10.46 -0.90 -6.51
CA GLU A 67 -10.44 0.31 -7.32
C GLU A 67 -9.75 1.43 -6.54
N ILE A 68 -8.83 2.14 -7.19
CA ILE A 68 -8.15 3.31 -6.61
C ILE A 68 -8.63 4.54 -7.34
N SER A 69 -9.41 5.37 -6.65
CA SER A 69 -9.97 6.60 -7.25
C SER A 69 -8.94 7.72 -7.36
N GLU A 70 -8.03 7.85 -6.39
CA GLU A 70 -7.04 8.93 -6.35
C GLU A 70 -5.76 8.49 -5.62
N ILE A 71 -4.60 8.94 -6.12
CA ILE A 71 -3.33 8.91 -5.39
C ILE A 71 -2.74 10.32 -5.42
N SER A 72 -2.58 10.91 -4.24
CA SER A 72 -1.95 12.22 -4.05
C SER A 72 -0.62 12.05 -3.31
N ILE A 73 0.48 12.43 -3.96
CA ILE A 73 1.84 12.40 -3.39
C ILE A 73 2.26 13.83 -3.11
N SER A 74 2.65 14.11 -1.87
CA SER A 74 3.14 15.42 -1.45
C SER A 74 4.49 15.30 -0.76
N LYS A 75 5.32 16.33 -0.93
CA LYS A 75 6.55 16.52 -0.17
C LYS A 75 6.26 17.54 0.93
N ILE A 76 6.54 17.20 2.18
CA ILE A 76 6.55 18.19 3.26
C ILE A 76 7.84 19.00 3.06
N ASN A 77 7.67 20.30 2.78
CA ASN A 77 8.78 21.25 2.59
C ASN A 77 9.49 21.56 3.90
#